data_AF-A0A2P4S886-F1
#
_entry.id   AF-A0A2P4S886-F1
#
_cell.length_a   1.000
_cell.length_b   1.000
_cell.length_c   1.000
_cell.angle_alpha   90.00
_cell.angle_beta   90.00
_cell.angle_gamma   90.00
#
_symmetry.space_group_name_H-M   'P 1'
#
loop_
_entity.id
_entity.type
_entity.pdbx_description
1 polymer ?
#
loop_
_entity_poly.entity_id
_entity_poly.type
_entity_poly.pdbx_seq_one_letter_code
_entity_poly.pdbx_strand_id
1 'polypeptide(L)'
;MRRCRAAGLSGLAAVLLVAVSRAQVQQEPSAETSEGTGINITCSHPSIRSSDYIHWYRQFPGRGPAFLVSAVKGSKEVPDPEGQLSVSADRRSSALWLKRPRLGDAAVYYCAVGTRGEEPGLRPGTNLIGRGGGTVSSEPTGGAACMAAKLRRDQGAPS
;
A
#
# COMPACT_ATOMS: atom_id res chain seq x y z
N MET A 1 -57.53 10.41 -48.72
CA MET A 1 -56.29 9.66 -48.38
C MET A 1 -55.40 10.54 -47.52
N ARG A 2 -55.38 10.33 -46.19
CA ARG A 2 -54.49 11.08 -45.27
C ARG A 2 -53.27 10.20 -44.99
N ARG A 3 -52.09 10.64 -45.43
CA ARG A 3 -50.80 9.99 -45.11
C ARG A 3 -50.38 10.45 -43.72
N CYS A 4 -50.39 9.56 -42.73
CA CYS A 4 -49.69 9.78 -41.48
C CYS A 4 -48.20 9.48 -41.70
N ARG A 5 -47.34 10.49 -41.57
CA ARG A 5 -45.89 10.26 -41.44
C ARG A 5 -45.62 9.84 -39.99
N ALA A 6 -45.12 8.62 -39.80
CA ALA A 6 -44.57 8.21 -38.53
C ALA A 6 -43.28 9.00 -38.27
N ALA A 7 -43.21 9.67 -37.13
CA ALA A 7 -42.03 10.37 -36.66
C ALA A 7 -40.93 9.35 -36.34
N GLY A 8 -39.75 9.52 -36.94
CA GLY A 8 -38.59 8.70 -36.65
C GLY A 8 -38.09 8.97 -35.23
N LEU A 9 -38.18 7.95 -34.36
CA LEU A 9 -37.52 7.94 -33.07
C LEU A 9 -36.02 7.67 -33.30
N SER A 10 -35.24 8.74 -33.43
CA SER A 10 -33.78 8.63 -33.37
C SER A 10 -33.39 8.33 -31.92
N GLY A 11 -33.17 7.05 -31.62
CA GLY A 11 -32.64 6.61 -30.34
C GLY A 11 -31.18 7.03 -30.20
N LEU A 12 -30.87 7.85 -29.19
CA LEU A 12 -29.50 8.16 -28.80
C LEU A 12 -28.88 6.91 -28.17
N ALA A 13 -27.97 6.24 -28.89
CA ALA A 13 -27.13 5.20 -28.31
C ALA A 13 -26.13 5.86 -27.35
N ALA A 14 -26.28 5.63 -26.04
CA ALA A 14 -25.29 6.04 -25.06
C ALA A 14 -24.04 5.15 -25.20
N VAL A 15 -22.94 5.72 -25.71
CA VAL A 15 -21.64 5.04 -25.78
C VAL A 15 -20.97 5.18 -24.42
N LEU A 16 -20.86 4.08 -23.67
CA LEU A 16 -20.07 4.03 -22.45
C LEU A 16 -18.58 4.00 -22.82
N LEU A 17 -17.89 5.15 -22.70
CA LEU A 17 -16.44 5.22 -22.85
C LEU A 17 -15.77 4.67 -21.59
N VAL A 18 -15.28 3.42 -21.65
CA VAL A 18 -14.42 2.86 -20.60
C VAL A 18 -13.00 3.41 -20.79
N ALA A 19 -12.57 4.30 -19.90
CA ALA A 19 -11.19 4.76 -19.87
C ALA A 19 -10.28 3.64 -19.33
N VAL A 20 -9.38 3.12 -20.15
CA VAL A 20 -8.36 2.15 -19.71
C VAL A 20 -7.14 2.90 -19.22
N SER A 21 -6.94 2.95 -17.90
CA SER A 21 -5.69 3.39 -17.29
C SER A 21 -4.62 2.31 -17.42
N ARG A 22 -3.40 2.65 -17.87
CA ARG A 22 -2.29 1.70 -17.92
C ARG A 22 -1.74 1.43 -16.52
N ALA A 23 -2.03 0.25 -15.97
CA ALA A 23 -1.38 -0.22 -14.75
C ALA A 23 0.14 -0.39 -14.98
N GLN A 24 0.94 0.09 -14.03
CA GLN A 24 2.41 -0.02 -14.07
C GLN A 24 2.89 -1.47 -13.91
N VAL A 25 2.05 -2.32 -13.32
CA VAL A 25 2.28 -3.74 -13.07
C VAL A 25 1.07 -4.57 -13.48
N GLN A 26 1.28 -5.86 -13.75
CA GLN A 26 0.25 -6.86 -14.04
C GLN A 26 0.43 -8.06 -13.10
N GLN A 27 -0.65 -8.47 -12.42
CA GLN A 27 -0.70 -9.65 -11.56
C GLN A 27 -1.97 -10.42 -11.86
N GLU A 28 -1.95 -11.73 -11.61
CA GLU A 28 -3.17 -12.52 -11.62
C GLU A 28 -4.11 -12.05 -10.49
N PRO A 29 -5.44 -12.03 -10.73
CA PRO A 29 -6.40 -11.53 -9.73
C PRO A 29 -6.44 -12.34 -8.44
N SER A 30 -6.08 -13.62 -8.51
CA SER A 30 -6.15 -14.56 -7.40
C SER A 30 -5.13 -15.67 -7.54
N ALA A 31 -4.66 -16.18 -6.41
CA ALA A 31 -3.81 -17.36 -6.32
C ALA A 31 -4.22 -18.14 -5.08
N GLU A 32 -4.40 -19.45 -5.22
CA GLU A 32 -4.88 -20.34 -4.16
C GLU A 32 -3.93 -21.53 -3.98
N THR A 33 -3.78 -21.98 -2.75
CA THR A 33 -3.01 -23.17 -2.39
C THR A 33 -3.55 -23.77 -1.10
N SER A 34 -3.23 -25.03 -0.84
CA SER A 34 -3.49 -25.67 0.45
C SER A 34 -2.48 -25.20 1.50
N GLU A 35 -2.90 -25.19 2.77
CA GLU A 35 -2.01 -24.89 3.89
C GLU A 35 -0.75 -25.78 3.87
N GLY A 36 0.40 -25.17 4.14
CA GLY A 36 1.71 -25.83 4.09
C GLY A 36 2.24 -26.13 2.68
N THR A 37 1.45 -25.91 1.62
CA THR A 37 1.88 -26.12 0.23
C THR A 37 2.36 -24.80 -0.36
N GLY A 38 3.64 -24.74 -0.74
CA GLY A 38 4.24 -23.52 -1.26
C GLY A 38 3.57 -23.01 -2.54
N ILE A 39 3.54 -21.68 -2.71
CA ILE A 39 2.89 -21.01 -3.84
C ILE A 39 3.76 -19.87 -4.37
N ASN A 40 3.70 -19.63 -5.69
CA ASN A 40 4.29 -18.47 -6.33
C ASN A 40 3.22 -17.45 -6.69
N ILE A 41 3.42 -16.21 -6.26
CA ILE A 41 2.62 -15.06 -6.68
C ILE A 41 3.47 -14.28 -7.67
N THR A 42 3.03 -14.19 -8.92
CA THR A 42 3.80 -13.57 -10.00
C THR A 42 3.37 -12.12 -10.23
N CYS A 43 4.32 -11.31 -10.67
CA CYS A 43 4.10 -9.93 -11.05
C CYS A 43 4.93 -9.58 -12.28
N SER A 44 4.28 -9.00 -13.29
CA SER A 44 4.92 -8.45 -14.48
C SER A 44 4.99 -6.93 -14.38
N HIS A 45 6.11 -6.34 -14.78
CA HIS A 45 6.35 -4.91 -14.80
C HIS A 45 7.10 -4.53 -16.09
N PRO A 46 6.41 -4.47 -17.24
CA PRO A 46 7.03 -4.34 -18.55
C PRO A 46 7.68 -2.97 -18.80
N SER A 47 7.37 -1.96 -17.98
CA SER A 47 7.88 -0.59 -18.12
C SER A 47 8.86 -0.17 -17.01
N ILE A 48 9.37 -1.14 -16.24
CA ILE A 48 10.30 -0.89 -15.14
C ILE A 48 11.60 -0.22 -15.62
N ARG A 49 12.10 0.76 -14.86
CA ARG A 49 13.36 1.46 -15.15
C ARG A 49 14.53 0.76 -14.46
N SER A 50 15.74 1.00 -14.96
CA SER A 50 16.98 0.40 -14.45
C SER A 50 17.25 0.70 -12.97
N SER A 51 16.80 1.85 -12.48
CA SER A 51 16.98 2.30 -11.08
C SER A 51 15.85 1.92 -10.13
N ASP A 52 14.72 1.42 -10.66
CA ASP A 52 13.53 1.15 -9.84
C ASP A 52 13.76 -0.06 -8.93
N TYR A 53 13.09 -0.05 -7.79
CA TYR A 53 12.98 -1.18 -6.88
C TYR A 53 11.66 -1.89 -7.15
N ILE A 54 11.68 -3.22 -7.06
CA ILE A 54 10.48 -4.03 -7.03
C ILE A 54 10.15 -4.26 -5.56
N HIS A 55 8.96 -3.84 -5.15
CA HIS A 55 8.46 -3.93 -3.79
C HIS A 55 7.32 -4.92 -3.73
N TRP A 56 7.25 -5.68 -2.65
CA TRP A 56 6.14 -6.56 -2.33
C TRP A 56 5.54 -6.17 -0.98
N TYR A 57 4.20 -6.16 -0.94
CA TYR A 57 3.39 -5.82 0.21
C TYR A 57 2.39 -6.94 0.50
N ARG A 58 1.98 -7.04 1.75
CA ARG A 58 0.89 -7.90 2.23
C ARG A 58 -0.18 -7.04 2.89
N GLN A 59 -1.44 -7.28 2.55
CA GLN A 59 -2.57 -6.60 3.14
C GLN A 59 -3.58 -7.61 3.68
N PHE A 60 -3.74 -7.62 5.00
CA PHE A 60 -4.81 -8.35 5.64
C PHE A 60 -6.15 -7.60 5.53
N PRO A 61 -7.29 -8.30 5.55
CA PRO A 61 -8.61 -7.67 5.61
C PRO A 61 -8.69 -6.62 6.72
N GLY A 62 -9.18 -5.42 6.38
CA GLY A 62 -9.34 -4.32 7.33
C GLY A 62 -8.04 -3.61 7.75
N ARG A 63 -6.89 -3.94 7.15
CA ARG A 63 -5.60 -3.29 7.42
C ARG A 63 -5.05 -2.58 6.19
N GLY A 64 -4.10 -1.67 6.39
CA GLY A 64 -3.31 -1.09 5.30
C GLY A 64 -2.27 -2.09 4.75
N PRO A 65 -1.75 -1.86 3.53
CA PRO A 65 -0.61 -2.60 3.00
C PRO A 65 0.61 -2.51 3.92
N ALA A 66 1.20 -3.66 4.26
CA ALA A 66 2.44 -3.75 5.03
C ALA A 66 3.57 -4.21 4.12
N PHE A 67 4.72 -3.54 4.21
CA PHE A 67 5.91 -3.89 3.43
C PHE A 67 6.46 -5.27 3.82
N LEU A 68 6.74 -6.12 2.82
CA LEU A 68 7.40 -7.41 3.02
C LEU A 68 8.88 -7.33 2.65
N VAL A 69 9.17 -6.99 1.39
CA VAL A 69 10.50 -7.14 0.81
C VAL A 69 10.63 -6.26 -0.44
N SER A 70 11.87 -5.86 -0.74
CA SER A 70 12.20 -5.24 -2.01
C SER A 70 13.55 -5.70 -2.53
N ALA A 71 13.67 -5.73 -3.86
CA ALA A 71 14.91 -6.06 -4.57
C ALA A 71 14.99 -5.28 -5.88
N VAL A 72 16.22 -5.03 -6.33
CA VAL A 72 16.49 -4.54 -7.69
C VAL A 72 16.65 -5.72 -8.65
N LYS A 73 17.36 -6.78 -8.21
CA LYS A 73 17.71 -7.97 -9.00
C LYS A 73 17.98 -9.16 -8.08
N GLY A 74 18.04 -10.35 -8.66
CA GLY A 74 18.36 -11.58 -7.95
C GLY A 74 17.24 -12.03 -7.02
N SER A 75 17.61 -12.72 -5.95
CA SER A 75 16.67 -13.25 -4.97
C SER A 75 16.93 -12.69 -3.57
N LYS A 76 15.87 -12.53 -2.78
CA LYS A 76 15.94 -12.04 -1.41
C LYS A 76 14.98 -12.82 -0.53
N GLU A 77 15.46 -13.26 0.63
CA GLU A 77 14.66 -13.98 1.61
C GLU A 77 13.57 -13.09 2.22
N VAL A 78 12.42 -13.71 2.51
CA VAL A 78 11.28 -13.11 3.20
C VAL A 78 11.08 -13.87 4.51
N PRO A 79 11.18 -13.20 5.66
CA PRO A 79 11.14 -13.88 6.95
C PRO A 79 9.71 -14.25 7.40
N ASP A 80 8.72 -13.40 7.12
CA ASP A 80 7.33 -13.61 7.50
C ASP A 80 6.35 -13.12 6.40
N PRO A 81 5.56 -14.01 5.79
CA PRO A 81 5.68 -15.47 5.90
C PRO A 81 7.00 -15.96 5.29
N GLU A 82 7.52 -17.11 5.76
CA GLU A 82 8.77 -17.70 5.25
C GLU A 82 8.70 -17.87 3.72
N GLY A 83 9.64 -17.27 3.00
CA GLY A 83 9.59 -17.23 1.55
C GLY A 83 10.79 -16.59 0.89
N GLN A 84 10.65 -16.30 -0.40
CA GLN A 84 11.69 -15.68 -1.20
C GLN A 84 11.09 -14.84 -2.33
N LEU A 85 11.58 -13.61 -2.49
CA LEU A 85 11.40 -12.83 -3.71
C LEU A 85 12.46 -13.26 -4.72
N SER A 86 12.06 -13.51 -5.96
CA SER A 86 12.96 -13.68 -7.11
C SER A 86 12.61 -12.68 -8.23
N VAL A 87 13.64 -12.07 -8.81
CA VAL A 87 13.51 -11.09 -9.91
C VAL A 87 14.16 -11.67 -11.17
N SER A 88 13.46 -11.58 -12.30
CA SER A 88 13.99 -12.03 -13.60
C SER A 88 15.25 -11.26 -14.01
N ALA A 89 16.07 -11.86 -14.87
CA ALA A 89 17.31 -11.24 -15.33
C ALA A 89 17.08 -9.92 -16.07
N ASP A 90 16.02 -9.86 -16.90
CA ASP A 90 15.58 -8.64 -17.61
C ASP A 90 14.80 -7.67 -16.71
N ARG A 91 14.55 -8.08 -15.46
CA ARG A 91 13.80 -7.35 -14.43
C ARG A 91 12.38 -7.02 -14.84
N ARG A 92 11.79 -7.64 -15.87
CA ARG A 92 10.41 -7.39 -16.31
C ARG A 92 9.38 -8.25 -15.58
N SER A 93 9.84 -9.21 -14.77
CA SER A 93 8.98 -9.97 -13.88
C SER A 93 9.63 -10.26 -12.53
N SER A 94 8.78 -10.53 -11.55
CA SER A 94 9.16 -11.03 -10.24
C SER A 94 8.17 -12.06 -9.73
N ALA A 95 8.63 -12.93 -8.84
CA ALA A 95 7.81 -13.92 -8.16
C ALA A 95 8.07 -13.86 -6.66
N LEU A 96 7.00 -13.76 -5.88
CA LEU A 96 7.03 -13.97 -4.43
C LEU A 96 6.64 -15.41 -4.15
N TRP A 97 7.62 -16.21 -3.75
CA TRP A 97 7.40 -17.58 -3.31
C TRP A 97 7.13 -17.60 -1.82
N LEU A 98 5.99 -18.17 -1.42
CA LEU A 98 5.68 -18.48 -0.02
C LEU A 98 5.97 -19.96 0.20
N LYS A 99 6.83 -20.29 1.16
CA LYS A 99 7.35 -21.65 1.32
C LYS A 99 6.33 -22.62 1.90
N ARG A 100 5.68 -22.22 3.00
CA ARG A 100 4.66 -23.01 3.73
C ARG A 100 3.60 -22.06 4.31
N PRO A 101 2.74 -21.47 3.46
CA PRO A 101 1.73 -20.52 3.91
C PRO A 101 0.72 -21.21 4.83
N ARG A 102 0.31 -20.51 5.88
CA ARG A 102 -0.76 -20.92 6.81
C ARG A 102 -2.06 -20.22 6.46
N LEU A 103 -3.17 -20.68 7.05
CA LEU A 103 -4.46 -19.98 6.91
C LEU A 103 -4.36 -18.50 7.32
N GLY A 104 -3.56 -18.20 8.35
CA GLY A 104 -3.30 -16.83 8.80
C GLY A 104 -2.45 -15.97 7.86
N ASP A 105 -1.84 -16.57 6.82
CA ASP A 105 -1.08 -15.85 5.80
C ASP A 105 -1.95 -15.47 4.58
N ALA A 106 -3.22 -15.87 4.58
CA ALA A 106 -4.19 -15.47 3.56
C ALA A 106 -4.44 -13.96 3.61
N ALA A 107 -4.04 -13.29 2.53
CA ALA A 107 -4.03 -11.84 2.42
C ALA A 107 -3.97 -11.46 0.94
N VAL A 108 -4.13 -10.17 0.64
CA VAL A 108 -3.80 -9.66 -0.69
C VAL A 108 -2.32 -9.32 -0.74
N TYR A 109 -1.64 -9.82 -1.77
CA TYR A 109 -0.22 -9.58 -2.01
C TYR A 109 -0.04 -8.70 -3.24
N TYR A 110 0.52 -7.51 -3.05
CA TYR A 110 0.70 -6.54 -4.12
C TYR A 110 2.16 -6.36 -4.45
N CYS A 111 2.47 -6.28 -5.74
CA CYS A 111 3.76 -5.78 -6.21
C CYS A 111 3.65 -4.30 -6.61
N ALA A 112 4.77 -3.57 -6.49
CA ALA A 112 4.90 -2.21 -7.01
C ALA A 112 6.31 -1.98 -7.52
N VAL A 113 6.47 -1.03 -8.44
CA VAL A 113 7.77 -0.53 -8.92
C VAL A 113 7.91 0.95 -8.58
N GLY A 114 9.08 1.36 -8.09
CA GLY A 114 9.30 2.75 -7.68
C GLY A 114 10.73 3.05 -7.25
N THR A 115 11.03 4.30 -6.93
CA THR A 115 12.36 4.69 -6.43
C THR A 115 12.53 4.33 -4.95
N ARG A 116 13.78 4.25 -4.48
CA ARG A 116 14.09 3.95 -3.08
C ARG A 116 13.66 5.12 -2.19
N GLY A 117 12.48 5.04 -1.58
CA GLY A 117 11.95 6.08 -0.69
C GLY A 117 10.53 6.55 -1.03
N GLU A 118 9.96 6.07 -2.14
CA GLU A 118 8.53 6.26 -2.39
C GLU A 118 7.76 5.16 -1.65
N GLU A 119 7.17 5.50 -0.51
CA GLU A 119 6.04 4.72 -0.02
C GLU A 119 4.99 4.74 -1.15
N PRO A 120 4.47 3.59 -1.64
CA PRO A 120 3.48 3.58 -2.70
C PRO A 120 2.31 4.44 -2.24
N GLY A 121 2.07 5.54 -2.94
CA GLY A 121 1.25 6.65 -2.47
C GLY A 121 -0.16 6.27 -2.02
N LEU A 122 -0.28 5.83 -0.77
CA LEU A 122 -1.46 6.03 0.06
C LEU A 122 -1.50 7.53 0.35
N ARG A 123 -1.96 8.29 -0.65
CA ARG A 123 -2.21 9.72 -0.47
C ARG A 123 -3.10 9.89 0.76
N PRO A 124 -2.61 10.50 1.85
CA PRO A 124 -3.50 10.89 2.93
C PRO A 124 -4.46 11.90 2.31
N GLY A 125 -5.73 11.53 2.22
CA GLY A 125 -6.76 12.45 1.74
C GLY A 125 -6.74 13.69 2.63
N THR A 126 -6.22 14.80 2.12
CA THR A 126 -6.33 16.12 2.73
C THR A 126 -7.78 16.56 2.67
N ASN A 127 -8.59 16.08 3.62
CA ASN A 127 -9.77 16.80 4.06
C ASN A 127 -9.33 17.72 5.19
N LEU A 128 -8.67 18.83 4.83
CA LEU A 128 -8.51 19.96 5.74
C LEU A 128 -9.87 20.67 5.84
N ILE A 129 -10.74 20.19 6.72
CA ILE A 129 -11.84 20.99 7.25
C ILE A 129 -11.23 21.91 8.31
N GLY A 130 -10.56 22.96 7.85
CA GLY A 130 -10.00 24.04 8.66
C GLY A 130 -11.02 25.16 8.82
N ARG A 131 -11.89 25.01 9.83
CA ARG A 131 -12.75 26.04 10.40
C ARG A 131 -11.89 27.25 10.80
N GLY A 132 -12.24 28.43 10.31
CA GLY A 132 -11.49 29.66 10.49
C GLY A 132 -11.31 30.09 11.95
N GLY A 133 -10.31 30.94 12.18
CA GLY A 133 -10.19 31.70 13.43
C GLY A 133 -8.80 32.26 13.70
N GLY A 134 -8.63 33.55 13.38
CA GLY A 134 -7.90 34.50 14.23
C GLY A 134 -6.37 34.48 14.23
N THR A 135 -5.78 35.38 13.44
CA THR A 135 -4.46 35.95 13.72
C THR A 135 -4.54 36.87 14.94
N VAL A 136 -3.79 36.58 16.01
CA VAL A 136 -3.24 37.60 16.91
C VAL A 136 -1.82 37.21 17.27
N SER A 137 -0.88 38.07 16.89
CA SER A 137 0.49 38.11 17.39
C SER A 137 0.55 39.09 18.55
N SER A 138 1.24 38.74 19.64
CA SER A 138 2.28 39.59 20.27
C SER A 138 2.68 39.06 21.66
N GLU A 139 3.86 38.46 21.70
CA GLU A 139 4.99 38.67 22.64
C GLU A 139 4.87 38.58 24.19
N PRO A 140 6.02 38.38 24.88
CA PRO A 140 6.13 37.68 26.16
C PRO A 140 6.25 38.63 27.35
N THR A 141 5.86 38.18 28.54
CA THR A 141 6.33 38.75 29.81
C THR A 141 6.39 37.65 30.86
N GLY A 142 7.55 37.56 31.51
CA GLY A 142 7.93 36.45 32.38
C GLY A 142 7.18 36.36 33.70
N GLY A 143 7.52 35.33 34.46
CA GLY A 143 7.05 35.17 35.82
C GLY A 143 7.23 33.75 36.36
N ALA A 144 8.22 33.62 37.24
CA ALA A 144 8.29 32.70 38.37
C ALA A 144 8.32 31.17 38.15
N ALA A 145 9.42 30.61 38.64
CA ALA A 145 9.62 29.20 38.95
C ALA A 145 8.66 28.70 40.04
N CYS A 146 8.36 27.40 40.01
CA CYS A 146 8.17 26.62 41.23
C CYS A 146 8.68 25.19 41.02
N MET A 147 9.57 24.77 41.91
CA MET A 147 10.26 23.48 41.95
C MET A 147 9.30 22.32 42.24
N ALA A 148 9.53 21.15 41.62
CA ALA A 148 8.95 19.89 42.08
C ALA A 148 10.02 18.78 42.11
N ALA A 149 10.41 18.50 43.35
CA ALA A 149 11.04 17.35 43.97
C ALA A 149 11.60 16.19 43.10
N LYS A 150 12.90 15.94 43.32
CA LYS A 150 13.62 14.71 42.95
C LYS A 150 13.33 13.62 43.99
N LEU A 151 12.87 12.47 43.52
CA LEU A 151 12.77 11.20 44.25
C LEU A 151 14.10 10.80 44.88
N ARG A 152 14.07 10.35 46.15
CA ARG A 152 15.08 9.43 46.71
C ARG A 152 14.41 8.35 47.55
N ARG A 153 14.69 7.09 47.16
CA ARG A 153 14.77 5.88 47.99
C ARG A 153 15.62 6.17 49.26
N ASP A 154 15.48 5.51 50.41
CA ASP A 154 15.41 4.07 50.64
C ASP A 154 15.09 3.75 52.12
N GLN A 155 14.54 2.55 52.35
CA GLN A 155 14.72 1.58 53.47
C GLN A 155 14.79 1.99 54.96
N GLY A 156 14.07 1.19 55.79
CA GLY A 156 14.56 0.77 57.12
C GLY A 156 13.50 0.59 58.20
N ALA A 157 13.01 -0.64 58.40
CA ALA A 157 12.37 -1.10 59.65
C ALA A 157 13.44 -1.28 60.76
N PRO A 158 13.09 -1.35 62.06
CA PRO A 158 12.76 -2.66 62.65
C PRO A 158 11.82 -2.63 63.89
N SER A 159 11.37 -3.81 64.31
CA SER A 159 11.16 -4.17 65.72
C SER A 159 11.58 -5.62 65.91
#